data_AF-A0A7C7BVK9-F1
#
_entry.id   AF-A0A7C7BVK9-F1
#
_cell.length_a   1.000
_cell.length_b   1.000
_cell.length_c   1.000
_cell.angle_alpha   90.00
_cell.angle_beta   90.00
_cell.angle_gamma   90.00
#
_symmetry.space_group_name_H-M   'P 1'
#
loop_
_entity.id
_entity.type
_entity.pdbx_description
1 polymer ?
#
loop_
_entity_poly.entity_id
_entity_poly.type
_entity_poly.pdbx_seq_one_letter_code
_entity_poly.pdbx_strand_id
1 'polypeptide(L)'
;MRTVLLFFLVLFYLHAISVAQEIGHSHSIHHAFVENKGQWHDQVLFKSKFDGGNLWVQQKKMVFHLQDYSEMHAIHTASKDVVEMPELRQTVVHLNFVGANDITQIEKSHSTEQYYNYFIGNDRSKWASDVRGYGEALLH
;
A
#
# COMPACT_ATOMS: atom_id res chain seq x y z
N MET A 1 7.67 -31.31 -47.89
CA MET A 1 7.62 -31.75 -46.47
C MET A 1 8.59 -30.99 -45.56
N ARG A 2 9.87 -30.85 -45.93
CA ARG A 2 10.89 -30.17 -45.06
C ARG A 2 10.59 -28.70 -44.76
N THR A 3 10.07 -27.95 -45.73
CA THR A 3 9.68 -26.53 -45.58
C THR A 3 8.44 -26.33 -44.70
N VAL A 4 7.47 -27.23 -44.81
CA VAL A 4 6.25 -27.24 -43.98
C VAL A 4 6.59 -27.54 -42.52
N LEU A 5 7.49 -28.50 -42.28
CA LEU A 5 7.96 -28.83 -40.93
C LEU A 5 8.70 -27.65 -40.27
N LEU A 6 9.56 -26.96 -41.03
CA LEU A 6 10.26 -25.75 -40.56
C LEU A 6 9.28 -24.64 -40.17
N PHE A 7 8.21 -24.46 -40.94
CA PHE A 7 7.18 -23.46 -40.63
C PHE A 7 6.46 -23.75 -39.30
N PHE A 8 6.09 -25.01 -39.04
CA PHE A 8 5.47 -25.40 -37.77
C PHE A 8 6.43 -25.28 -36.58
N LEU A 9 7.72 -25.57 -36.77
CA LEU A 9 8.72 -25.39 -35.72
C LEU A 9 8.93 -23.91 -35.36
N VAL A 10 8.91 -23.02 -36.36
CA VAL A 10 9.00 -21.56 -36.13
C VAL A 10 7.75 -21.04 -35.42
N LEU A 11 6.56 -21.49 -35.81
CA LEU A 11 5.31 -21.14 -35.11
C LEU A 11 5.31 -21.61 -33.65
N PHE A 12 5.78 -22.83 -33.38
CA PHE A 12 5.92 -23.34 -32.03
C PHE A 12 6.92 -22.53 -31.20
N TYR A 13 8.05 -22.15 -31.80
CA TYR A 13 9.07 -21.33 -31.15
C TYR A 13 8.57 -19.91 -30.84
N LEU A 14 7.83 -19.30 -31.77
CA LEU A 14 7.19 -17.99 -31.56
C LEU A 14 6.10 -18.03 -30.47
N HIS A 15 5.33 -19.12 -30.40
CA HIS A 15 4.35 -19.32 -29.34
C HIS A 15 5.02 -19.47 -27.97
N ALA A 16 6.15 -20.20 -27.89
CA ALA A 16 6.91 -20.36 -26.65
C ALA A 16 7.50 -19.04 -26.12
N ILE A 17 7.97 -18.15 -27.00
CA ILE A 17 8.48 -16.82 -26.62
C ILE A 17 7.33 -15.89 -26.13
N SER A 18 6.11 -16.11 -26.62
CA SER A 18 4.94 -15.31 -26.24
C SER A 18 4.42 -15.61 -24.83
N VAL A 19 4.82 -16.75 -24.24
CA VAL A 19 4.55 -17.09 -22.84
C VAL A 19 5.71 -16.58 -21.98
N ALA A 20 5.99 -15.29 -22.07
CA ALA A 20 6.76 -14.60 -21.03
C ALA A 20 5.85 -14.55 -19.78
N GLN A 21 6.05 -15.48 -18.85
CA GLN A 21 5.39 -15.42 -17.56
C GLN A 21 6.03 -14.28 -16.76
N GLU A 22 5.23 -13.29 -16.38
CA GLU A 22 5.55 -12.49 -15.21
C GLU A 22 5.59 -13.47 -14.03
N ILE A 23 6.76 -13.63 -13.41
CA ILE A 23 6.89 -14.50 -12.24
C ILE A 23 6.20 -13.75 -11.10
N GLY A 24 4.90 -14.01 -10.92
CA GLY A 24 4.12 -13.51 -9.80
C GLY A 24 4.66 -14.11 -8.52
N HIS A 25 5.50 -13.38 -7.80
CA HIS A 25 5.93 -13.78 -6.48
C HIS A 25 4.79 -13.47 -5.49
N SER A 26 4.27 -14.52 -4.83
CA SER A 26 3.40 -14.35 -3.66
C SER A 26 4.26 -13.92 -2.47
N HIS A 27 4.44 -12.61 -2.33
CA HIS A 27 4.97 -12.01 -1.11
C HIS A 27 3.82 -11.37 -0.36
N SER A 28 3.85 -11.44 0.98
CA SER A 28 3.03 -10.54 1.79
C SER A 28 3.34 -9.11 1.35
N ILE A 29 2.32 -8.36 0.93
CA ILE A 29 2.49 -6.97 0.54
C ILE A 29 2.84 -6.18 1.80
N HIS A 30 4.14 -6.03 2.07
CA HIS A 30 4.65 -5.41 3.30
C HIS A 30 4.15 -3.96 3.48
N HIS A 31 3.87 -3.27 2.37
CA HIS A 31 3.45 -1.87 2.33
C HIS A 31 2.17 -1.69 1.51
N ALA A 32 1.12 -2.47 1.81
CA ALA A 32 -0.13 -2.40 1.07
C ALA A 32 -0.81 -1.02 1.15
N PHE A 33 -1.48 -0.63 0.07
CA PHE A 33 -2.41 0.48 0.04
C PHE A 33 -3.72 0.04 0.68
N VAL A 34 -3.88 0.31 1.98
CA VAL A 34 -5.11 0.04 2.72
C VAL A 34 -6.13 1.09 2.33
N GLU A 35 -7.25 0.65 1.78
CA GLU A 35 -8.31 1.54 1.28
C GLU A 35 -9.03 2.27 2.42
N ASN A 36 -9.56 3.47 2.12
CA ASN A 36 -10.40 4.19 3.08
C ASN A 36 -11.89 3.81 2.91
N LYS A 37 -12.46 3.11 3.90
CA LYS A 37 -13.90 2.83 4.02
C LYS A 37 -14.56 3.70 5.09
N GLY A 38 -13.93 4.81 5.47
CA GLY A 38 -14.43 5.77 6.46
C GLY A 38 -13.72 5.75 7.81
N GLN A 39 -12.70 4.90 7.98
CA GLN A 39 -11.90 4.86 9.21
C GLN A 39 -10.99 6.09 9.37
N TRP A 40 -10.75 6.84 8.29
CA TRP A 40 -9.97 8.08 8.29
C TRP A 40 -10.77 9.23 7.66
N HIS A 41 -10.19 10.43 7.66
CA HIS A 41 -10.77 11.60 7.00
C HIS A 41 -11.05 11.31 5.52
N ASP A 42 -12.19 11.80 5.01
CA ASP A 42 -12.70 11.56 3.64
C ASP A 42 -11.71 11.86 2.50
N GLN A 43 -10.81 12.82 2.68
CA GLN A 43 -9.75 13.19 1.73
C GLN A 43 -8.70 12.08 1.52
N VAL A 44 -8.61 11.09 2.41
CA VAL A 44 -7.67 9.97 2.30
C VAL A 44 -8.28 8.91 1.40
N LEU A 45 -7.57 8.57 0.32
CA LEU A 45 -7.92 7.47 -0.57
C LEU A 45 -7.33 6.16 -0.06
N PHE A 46 -6.05 6.19 0.31
CA PHE A 46 -5.31 5.05 0.85
C PHE A 46 -4.35 5.46 1.95
N LYS A 47 -4.03 4.50 2.81
CA LYS A 47 -2.89 4.56 3.72
C LYS A 47 -1.96 3.39 3.44
N SER A 48 -0.66 3.65 3.33
CA SER A 48 0.36 2.61 3.40
C SER A 48 1.24 2.85 4.62
N LYS A 49 1.66 1.78 5.30
CA LYS A 49 2.56 1.85 6.46
C LYS A 49 3.94 1.41 6.03
N PHE A 50 4.97 2.14 6.45
CA PHE A 50 6.36 1.76 6.24
C PHE A 50 7.16 1.94 7.53
N ASP A 51 8.41 1.48 7.53
CA ASP A 51 9.29 1.61 8.69
C ASP A 51 9.56 3.08 8.98
N GLY A 52 9.14 3.54 10.16
CA GLY A 52 9.25 4.94 10.54
C GLY A 52 8.06 5.82 10.14
N GLY A 53 6.93 5.28 9.65
CA GLY A 53 5.78 6.14 9.42
C GLY A 53 4.63 5.61 8.57
N ASN A 54 3.89 6.56 8.01
CA ASN A 54 2.73 6.31 7.16
C ASN A 54 2.78 7.19 5.90
N LEU A 55 2.42 6.61 4.76
CA LEU A 55 2.09 7.33 3.54
C LEU A 55 0.56 7.45 3.46
N TRP A 56 0.06 8.67 3.30
CA TRP A 56 -1.34 8.95 3.05
C TRP A 56 -1.51 9.44 1.63
N VAL A 57 -2.30 8.71 0.83
CA VAL A 57 -2.64 9.08 -0.54
C VAL A 57 -3.94 9.86 -0.50
N GLN A 58 -3.96 11.04 -1.09
CA GLN A 58 -5.10 11.94 -1.17
C GLN A 58 -5.27 12.45 -2.60
N GLN A 59 -6.34 13.19 -2.85
CA GLN A 59 -6.46 13.93 -4.11
C GLN A 59 -5.28 14.88 -4.32
N LYS A 60 -4.61 14.73 -5.46
CA LYS A 60 -3.50 15.59 -5.92
C LYS A 60 -2.36 15.73 -4.91
N LYS A 61 -2.26 14.83 -3.93
CA LYS A 61 -1.27 14.93 -2.85
C LYS A 61 -0.94 13.58 -2.23
N MET A 62 0.32 13.42 -1.89
CA MET A 62 0.80 12.37 -0.99
C MET A 62 1.38 13.01 0.28
N VAL A 63 1.07 12.44 1.43
CA VAL A 63 1.58 12.90 2.72
C VAL A 63 2.45 11.82 3.34
N PHE A 64 3.71 12.15 3.55
CA PHE A 64 4.62 11.33 4.35
C PHE A 64 4.55 11.81 5.79
N HIS A 65 4.02 10.96 6.66
CA HIS A 65 4.03 11.15 8.11
C HIS A 65 5.18 10.32 8.69
N LEU A 66 6.31 10.98 8.91
CA LEU A 66 7.55 10.40 9.42
C LEU A 66 7.57 10.49 10.96
N GLN A 67 8.02 9.43 11.61
CA GLN A 67 8.01 9.26 13.05
C GLN A 67 9.36 8.67 13.47
N ASP A 68 10.06 9.35 14.39
CA ASP A 68 11.34 8.90 14.94
C ASP A 68 11.10 7.99 16.15
N TYR A 69 11.25 6.69 15.96
CA TYR A 69 11.04 5.68 16.98
C TYR A 69 12.27 5.36 17.84
N SER A 70 13.39 6.07 17.65
CA SER A 70 14.66 5.76 18.31
C SER A 70 14.58 5.75 19.84
N GLU A 71 13.95 6.76 20.44
CA GLU A 71 13.80 6.85 21.91
C GLU A 71 12.90 5.75 22.46
N MET A 72 11.78 5.45 21.78
CA MET A 72 10.91 4.36 22.17
C MET A 72 11.61 3.00 22.08
N HIS A 73 12.47 2.79 21.07
CA HIS A 73 13.27 1.58 20.95
C HIS A 73 14.30 1.46 22.08
N ALA A 74 14.99 2.55 22.41
CA ALA A 74 15.94 2.59 23.52
C ALA A 74 15.26 2.27 24.87
N ILE A 75 14.05 2.77 25.07
CA ILE A 75 13.24 2.47 26.26
C ILE A 75 12.79 1.01 26.29
N HIS A 76 12.25 0.48 25.19
CA HIS A 76 11.79 -0.91 25.13
C HIS A 76 12.91 -1.92 25.39
N THR A 77 14.15 -1.57 25.04
CA THR A 77 15.34 -2.40 25.29
C THR A 77 15.94 -2.19 26.69
N ALA A 78 15.62 -1.08 27.36
CA ALA A 78 16.05 -0.83 28.72
C ALA A 78 15.17 -1.58 29.73
N SER A 79 15.77 -2.39 30.61
CA SER A 79 15.07 -3.09 31.70
C SER A 79 14.69 -2.17 32.88
N LYS A 80 14.52 -0.87 32.64
CA LYS A 80 14.20 0.12 33.66
C LYS A 80 12.75 0.56 33.54
N ASP A 81 12.10 0.73 34.69
CA ASP A 81 10.78 1.33 34.80
C ASP A 81 10.85 2.77 34.24
N VAL A 82 10.25 2.97 33.08
CA VAL A 82 10.17 4.29 32.45
C VAL A 82 9.01 5.04 33.08
N VAL A 83 9.35 6.15 33.75
CA VAL A 83 8.40 7.00 34.49
C VAL A 83 7.70 8.01 33.57
N GLU A 84 8.29 8.36 32.43
CA GLU A 84 7.75 9.33 31.47
C GLU A 84 7.75 8.79 30.04
N MET A 85 6.64 9.01 29.32
CA MET A 85 6.54 8.60 27.92
C MET A 85 7.51 9.45 27.05
N PRO A 86 8.30 8.83 26.17
CA PRO A 86 9.22 9.56 25.30
C PRO A 86 8.45 10.47 24.35
N GLU A 87 9.02 11.64 24.06
CA GLU A 87 8.48 12.52 23.03
C GLU A 87 8.78 11.94 21.65
N LEU A 88 7.74 11.42 20.98
CA LEU A 88 7.89 10.90 19.63
C LEU A 88 7.98 12.06 18.64
N ARG A 89 9.19 12.38 18.16
CA ARG A 89 9.38 13.41 17.12
C ARG A 89 8.72 12.95 15.82
N GLN A 90 7.98 13.86 15.20
CA GLN A 90 7.28 13.58 13.94
C GLN A 90 7.50 14.71 12.95
N THR A 91 7.55 14.36 11.66
CA THR A 91 7.62 15.31 10.55
C THR A 91 6.58 14.93 9.52
N VAL A 92 5.87 15.93 8.98
CA VAL A 92 4.86 15.73 7.94
C VAL A 92 5.31 16.44 6.68
N VAL A 93 5.52 15.68 5.61
CA VAL A 93 5.97 16.20 4.30
C VAL A 93 4.84 16.02 3.29
N HIS A 94 4.47 17.12 2.63
CA HIS A 94 3.42 17.14 1.62
C HIS A 94 4.05 17.15 0.23
N LEU A 95 3.83 16.09 -0.54
CA LEU A 95 4.13 16.04 -1.96
C LEU A 95 2.86 16.41 -2.73
N ASN A 96 2.81 17.65 -3.24
CA ASN A 96 1.68 18.16 -4.00
C ASN A 96 1.91 17.98 -5.50
N PHE A 97 0.91 17.46 -6.21
CA PHE A 97 0.93 17.30 -7.67
C PHE A 97 0.19 18.47 -8.32
N VAL A 98 0.92 19.57 -8.53
CA VAL A 98 0.36 20.80 -9.10
C VAL A 98 -0.12 20.53 -10.54
N GLY A 99 -1.38 20.89 -10.82
CA GLY A 99 -1.99 20.68 -12.13
C GLY A 99 -2.49 19.26 -12.41
N ALA A 100 -2.44 18.36 -11.42
CA ALA A 100 -3.04 17.03 -11.56
C ALA A 100 -4.57 17.11 -11.71
N ASN A 101 -5.13 16.20 -12.51
CA ASN A 101 -6.57 16.02 -12.63
C ASN A 101 -7.15 15.50 -11.31
N ASP A 102 -8.45 15.68 -11.12
CA ASP A 102 -9.17 15.04 -10.02
C ASP A 102 -9.29 13.55 -10.29
N ILE A 103 -8.91 12.74 -9.30
CA ILE A 103 -9.07 11.29 -9.38
C ILE A 103 -10.57 10.97 -9.28
N THR A 104 -11.14 10.40 -10.34
CA THR A 104 -12.58 10.07 -10.40
C THR A 104 -12.82 8.57 -10.35
N GLN A 105 -11.82 7.78 -10.74
CA GLN A 105 -11.86 6.33 -10.71
C GLN A 105 -10.55 5.78 -10.15
N ILE A 106 -10.65 4.68 -9.42
CA ILE A 106 -9.50 3.98 -8.86
C ILE A 106 -9.61 2.50 -9.19
N GLU A 107 -8.61 1.98 -9.87
CA GLU A 107 -8.46 0.54 -10.11
C GLU A 107 -7.48 -0.02 -9.07
N LYS A 108 -7.83 -1.15 -8.44
CA LYS A 108 -7.05 -1.76 -7.37
C LYS A 108 -6.71 -3.19 -7.76
N SER A 109 -5.45 -3.57 -7.66
CA SER A 109 -4.97 -4.92 -7.98
C SER A 109 -4.21 -5.51 -6.79
N HIS A 110 -3.95 -6.82 -6.83
CA HIS A 110 -3.19 -7.52 -5.80
C HIS A 110 -3.78 -7.32 -4.38
N SER A 111 -5.07 -7.67 -4.19
CA SER A 111 -5.69 -7.61 -2.87
C SER A 111 -4.95 -8.49 -1.87
N THR A 112 -4.75 -8.00 -0.65
CA THR A 112 -4.28 -8.81 0.47
C THR A 112 -5.32 -9.85 0.86
N GLU A 113 -4.87 -11.02 1.32
CA GLU A 113 -5.75 -12.03 1.92
C GLU A 113 -6.26 -11.57 3.29
N GLN A 114 -5.38 -10.90 4.05
CA GLN A 114 -5.71 -10.29 5.32
C GLN A 114 -6.56 -9.05 5.11
N TYR A 115 -7.44 -8.79 6.08
CA TYR A 115 -8.26 -7.60 6.15
C TYR A 115 -8.21 -7.02 7.56
N TYR A 116 -8.65 -5.78 7.68
CA TYR A 116 -8.65 -5.03 8.92
C TYR A 116 -10.07 -4.63 9.30
N ASN A 117 -10.31 -4.55 10.60
CA ASN A 117 -11.53 -3.97 11.16
C ASN A 117 -11.13 -2.83 12.10
N TYR A 118 -11.80 -1.69 11.94
CA TYR A 118 -11.56 -0.47 12.70
C TYR A 118 -12.82 -0.14 13.49
N PHE A 119 -12.78 -0.40 14.80
CA PHE A 119 -13.84 -0.07 15.75
C PHE A 119 -13.40 1.11 16.63
N ILE A 120 -13.24 2.28 16.01
CA ILE A 120 -12.66 3.46 16.65
C ILE A 120 -13.76 4.26 17.35
N GLY A 121 -13.65 4.38 18.67
CA GLY A 121 -14.62 5.12 19.49
C GLY A 121 -16.00 4.44 19.58
N ASN A 122 -16.95 5.16 20.17
CA ASN A 122 -18.29 4.62 20.49
C ASN A 122 -19.32 4.82 19.36
N ASP A 123 -18.98 5.57 18.33
CA ASP A 123 -19.84 5.82 17.19
C ASP A 123 -19.71 4.69 16.15
N ARG A 124 -20.70 3.81 16.13
CA ARG A 124 -20.73 2.65 15.22
C ARG A 124 -20.82 3.04 13.75
N SER A 125 -21.30 4.22 13.40
CA SER A 125 -21.32 4.65 11.99
C SER A 125 -19.93 4.96 11.45
N LYS A 126 -18.93 5.09 12.33
CA LYS A 126 -17.51 5.28 11.98
C LYS A 126 -16.72 3.98 12.01
N TRP A 127 -17.38 2.86 12.32
CA TRP A 127 -16.73 1.57 12.28
C TRP A 127 -16.62 1.08 10.83
N ALA A 128 -15.47 0.52 10.49
CA ALA A 128 -15.22 -0.04 9.17
C ALA A 128 -14.78 -1.50 9.31
N SER A 129 -15.42 -2.40 8.59
CA SER A 129 -15.08 -3.82 8.56
C SER A 129 -14.68 -4.26 7.16
N ASP A 130 -13.91 -5.36 7.06
CA ASP A 130 -13.40 -5.89 5.79
C ASP A 130 -12.71 -4.81 4.95
N VAL A 131 -11.82 -4.04 5.61
CA VAL A 131 -10.95 -3.08 4.94
C VAL A 131 -9.75 -3.85 4.38
N ARG A 132 -9.53 -3.79 3.07
CA ARG A 132 -8.46 -4.54 2.42
C ARG A 132 -7.26 -3.67 2.06
N GLY A 133 -6.10 -4.32 2.02
CA GLY A 133 -4.90 -3.77 1.40
C GLY A 133 -4.81 -4.18 -0.05
N TYR A 134 -4.13 -3.36 -0.86
CA TYR A 134 -3.86 -3.64 -2.26
C TYR A 134 -2.38 -3.39 -2.57
N GLY A 135 -1.79 -4.23 -3.42
CA GLY A 135 -0.40 -4.08 -3.83
C GLY A 135 -0.23 -2.91 -4.78
N GLU A 136 -1.24 -2.62 -5.59
CA GLU A 136 -1.23 -1.49 -6.52
C GLU A 136 -2.59 -0.82 -6.57
N ALA A 137 -2.56 0.48 -6.84
CA ALA A 137 -3.74 1.29 -7.14
C ALA A 137 -3.42 2.24 -8.30
N LEU A 138 -4.20 2.18 -9.38
CA LEU A 138 -4.13 3.10 -10.50
C LEU A 138 -5.19 4.19 -10.32
N LEU A 139 -4.77 5.45 -10.39
CA LEU A 139 -5.58 6.63 -10.11
C LEU A 139 -5.86 7.37 -11.43
N HIS A 140 -7.13 7.46 -11.82
CA HIS A 140 -7.58 8.08 -13.09
C HIS A 140 -8.18 9.46 -12.89
#